data_AF-A0A838RZL1-F1
#
_entry.id   AF-A0A838RZL1-F1
#
_cell.length_a   1.000
_cell.length_b   1.000
_cell.length_c   1.000
_cell.angle_alpha   90.00
_cell.angle_beta   90.00
_cell.angle_gamma   90.00
#
_symmetry.space_group_name_H-M   'P 1'
#
loop_
_entity.id
_entity.type
_entity.pdbx_description
1 polymer ?
#
loop_
_entity_poly.entity_id
_entity_poly.type
_entity_poly.pdbx_seq_one_letter_code
_entity_poly.pdbx_strand_id
1 'polypeptide(L)'
;MLASFGVAALSLPPHPLEAQTLPSGFTRSQIAKTAAPTRMAFALDGRIFVAEKDGRLLVIKNGALLSTPFLTVTVDTRGERGLEGVALDPNFETNRYIYVYYTATTPTVHNRVSRFTANGDVALSGSESVIIELDPLRSDSYVHNGGDLKFSSDGMLFLATGENATPSNAQNLSSLLGKMLRIDPRADDFPADANRNYSIPSSNPFRGTAGARPEIWAYGLRNPFSIAFQPGTNRLFINDVGSYAFEEINEGFAGANYGWPVTEGFTADPRFRSPLFTYSRSTGDPTGCAITGGDFYNPRTP
;
A
#
# COMPACT_ATOMS: atom_id res chain seq x y z
N MET A 1 16.37 16.13 -52.47
CA MET A 1 15.10 15.37 -52.54
C MET A 1 14.96 14.64 -51.22
N LEU A 2 14.02 15.07 -50.37
CA LEU A 2 13.78 14.51 -49.04
C LEU A 2 13.11 13.13 -49.14
N ALA A 3 13.37 12.26 -48.16
CA ALA A 3 12.41 11.22 -47.76
C ALA A 3 12.40 11.13 -46.23
N SER A 4 11.35 11.68 -45.63
CA SER A 4 11.04 11.57 -44.21
C SER A 4 10.21 10.29 -44.01
N PHE A 5 10.66 9.39 -43.13
CA PHE A 5 9.87 8.23 -42.72
C PHE A 5 9.02 8.63 -41.50
N GLY A 6 7.72 8.84 -41.72
CA GLY A 6 6.75 9.03 -40.65
C GLY A 6 6.44 7.71 -39.96
N VAL A 7 6.71 7.62 -38.67
CA VAL A 7 6.20 6.53 -37.82
C VAL A 7 4.72 6.85 -37.53
N ALA A 8 3.82 6.10 -38.15
CA ALA A 8 2.41 6.13 -37.79
C ALA A 8 2.23 5.44 -36.43
N ALA A 9 1.96 6.23 -35.38
CA ALA A 9 1.46 5.68 -34.12
C ALA A 9 0.06 5.13 -34.37
N LEU A 10 -0.10 3.80 -34.38
CA LEU A 10 -1.42 3.19 -34.30
C LEU A 10 -2.01 3.50 -32.92
N SER A 11 -2.93 4.46 -32.90
CA SER A 11 -3.89 4.62 -31.81
C SER A 11 -4.78 3.38 -31.81
N LEU A 12 -4.57 2.48 -30.84
CA LEU A 12 -5.54 1.45 -30.53
C LEU A 12 -6.80 2.15 -29.99
N PRO A 13 -8.00 1.83 -30.49
CA PRO A 13 -9.22 2.37 -29.92
C PRO A 13 -9.30 1.99 -28.44
N PRO A 14 -9.81 2.86 -27.56
CA PRO A 14 -10.04 2.48 -26.17
C PRO A 14 -10.93 1.24 -26.17
N HIS A 15 -10.43 0.13 -25.61
CA HIS A 15 -11.26 -1.02 -25.31
C HIS A 15 -12.40 -0.52 -24.42
N PRO A 16 -13.68 -0.78 -24.76
CA PRO A 16 -14.76 -0.49 -23.84
C PRO A 16 -14.42 -1.21 -22.53
N LEU A 17 -14.38 -0.46 -21.42
CA LEU A 17 -14.44 -1.05 -20.09
C LEU A 17 -15.71 -1.88 -20.08
N GLU A 18 -15.58 -3.20 -20.25
CA GLU A 18 -16.68 -4.08 -19.91
C GLU A 18 -16.94 -3.82 -18.43
N ALA A 19 -18.12 -3.24 -18.15
CA ALA A 19 -18.57 -3.10 -16.79
C ALA A 19 -18.59 -4.52 -16.23
N GLN A 20 -17.64 -4.83 -15.34
CA GLN A 20 -17.62 -6.08 -14.62
C GLN A 20 -19.04 -6.32 -14.10
N THR A 21 -19.71 -7.35 -14.61
CA THR A 21 -21.05 -7.70 -14.14
C THR A 21 -20.89 -8.06 -12.68
N LEU A 22 -21.44 -7.22 -11.81
CA LEU A 22 -21.38 -7.48 -10.39
C LEU A 22 -22.12 -8.80 -10.10
N PRO A 23 -21.60 -9.67 -9.22
CA PRO A 23 -22.32 -10.87 -8.82
C PRO A 23 -23.71 -10.52 -8.27
N SER A 24 -24.64 -11.48 -8.33
CA SER A 24 -25.97 -11.31 -7.73
C SER A 24 -25.85 -10.86 -6.27
N GLY A 25 -26.65 -9.86 -5.87
CA GLY A 25 -26.60 -9.27 -4.53
C GLY A 25 -25.63 -8.11 -4.34
N PHE A 26 -24.80 -7.78 -5.35
CA PHE A 26 -23.93 -6.61 -5.31
C PHE A 26 -24.50 -5.45 -6.13
N THR A 27 -24.33 -4.23 -5.61
CA THR A 27 -24.71 -2.99 -6.31
C THR A 27 -23.54 -2.01 -6.32
N ARG A 28 -23.36 -1.29 -7.42
CA ARG A 28 -22.40 -0.19 -7.52
C ARG A 28 -23.13 1.14 -7.32
N SER A 29 -22.64 1.96 -6.39
CA SER A 29 -23.08 3.35 -6.24
C SER A 29 -21.88 4.29 -6.35
N GLN A 30 -22.05 5.41 -7.04
CA GLN A 30 -21.03 6.45 -7.09
C GLN A 30 -21.24 7.40 -5.91
N ILE A 31 -20.25 7.49 -5.03
CA ILE A 31 -20.29 8.36 -3.83
C ILE A 31 -19.60 9.71 -4.03
N ALA A 32 -18.62 9.80 -4.93
CA ALA A 32 -17.91 11.02 -5.27
C ALA A 32 -17.15 10.84 -6.61
N LYS A 33 -16.70 11.96 -7.19
CA LYS A 33 -15.73 11.98 -8.29
C LYS A 33 -14.48 12.72 -7.82
N THR A 34 -13.33 12.08 -7.98
CA THR A 34 -12.00 12.63 -7.66
C THR A 34 -11.10 12.52 -8.90
N ALA A 35 -9.93 13.14 -8.88
CA ALA A 35 -9.01 13.22 -10.02
C ALA A 35 -8.16 11.96 -10.18
N ALA A 36 -7.49 11.51 -9.11
CA ALA A 36 -6.59 10.35 -9.15
C ALA A 36 -6.54 9.63 -7.78
N PRO A 37 -7.64 8.97 -7.36
CA PRO A 37 -7.69 8.30 -6.06
C PRO A 37 -6.77 7.08 -6.02
N THR A 38 -6.02 6.93 -4.94
CA THR A 38 -5.08 5.81 -4.71
C THR A 38 -5.55 4.88 -3.60
N ARG A 39 -6.12 5.46 -2.53
CA ARG A 39 -6.57 4.72 -1.35
C ARG A 39 -7.72 5.43 -0.62
N MET A 40 -8.45 4.68 0.19
CA MET A 40 -9.45 5.25 1.09
C MET A 40 -9.49 4.58 2.45
N ALA A 41 -9.90 5.32 3.46
CA ALA A 41 -10.18 4.83 4.81
C ALA A 41 -11.53 5.33 5.31
N PHE A 42 -12.27 4.45 5.98
CA PHE A 42 -13.59 4.73 6.54
C PHE A 42 -13.47 5.02 8.04
N ALA A 43 -14.04 6.14 8.48
CA ALA A 43 -14.18 6.47 9.89
C ALA A 43 -15.52 5.94 10.44
N LEU A 44 -15.56 5.69 11.75
CA LEU A 44 -16.78 5.23 12.43
C LEU A 44 -17.87 6.30 12.45
N ASP A 45 -17.48 7.57 12.39
CA ASP A 45 -18.40 8.71 12.26
C ASP A 45 -19.00 8.89 10.84
N GLY A 46 -18.71 7.97 9.91
CA GLY A 46 -19.27 7.95 8.56
C GLY A 46 -18.48 8.77 7.53
N ARG A 47 -17.38 9.43 7.91
CA ARG A 47 -16.49 10.07 6.94
C ARG A 47 -15.66 9.04 6.17
N ILE A 48 -15.35 9.37 4.93
CA ILE A 48 -14.43 8.61 4.08
C ILE A 48 -13.28 9.54 3.71
N PHE A 49 -12.07 9.14 4.09
CA PHE A 49 -10.85 9.83 3.71
C PHE A 49 -10.34 9.21 2.42
N VAL A 50 -10.10 10.04 1.40
CA VAL A 50 -9.67 9.58 0.06
C VAL A 50 -8.34 10.20 -0.28
N ALA A 51 -7.30 9.36 -0.37
CA ALA A 51 -5.98 9.75 -0.83
C ALA A 51 -6.01 9.97 -2.35
N GLU A 52 -5.46 11.09 -2.80
CA GLU A 52 -5.16 11.33 -4.20
C GLU A 52 -3.66 11.36 -4.43
N LYS A 53 -3.25 10.80 -5.58
CA LYS A 53 -1.85 10.65 -5.96
C LYS A 53 -1.04 11.96 -5.87
N ASP A 54 -1.67 13.11 -6.10
CA ASP A 54 -1.02 14.42 -6.07
C ASP A 54 -0.73 14.97 -4.67
N GLY A 55 -0.97 14.19 -3.62
CA GLY A 55 -0.63 14.54 -2.24
C GLY A 55 -1.81 15.06 -1.42
N ARG A 56 -3.01 15.15 -2.01
CA ARG A 56 -4.22 15.61 -1.30
C ARG A 56 -4.92 14.45 -0.62
N LEU A 57 -5.25 14.61 0.66
CA LEU A 57 -6.20 13.75 1.35
C LEU A 57 -7.55 14.48 1.40
N LEU A 58 -8.56 13.93 0.76
CA LEU A 58 -9.90 14.50 0.69
C LEU A 58 -10.84 13.88 1.73
N VAL A 59 -11.96 14.53 2.02
CA VAL A 59 -13.01 14.01 2.89
C VAL A 59 -14.33 13.95 2.13
N ILE A 60 -14.98 12.79 2.16
CA ILE A 60 -16.39 12.64 1.84
C ILE A 60 -17.15 12.56 3.16
N LYS A 61 -18.18 13.39 3.32
CA LYS A 61 -19.02 13.45 4.51
C LYS A 61 -20.47 13.64 4.09
N ASN A 62 -21.38 12.87 4.69
CA ASN A 62 -22.81 12.93 4.38
C ASN A 62 -23.11 12.79 2.87
N GLY A 63 -22.36 11.92 2.18
CA GLY A 63 -22.53 11.66 0.75
C GLY A 63 -21.99 12.76 -0.19
N ALA A 64 -21.29 13.77 0.33
CA ALA A 64 -20.70 14.84 -0.47
C ALA A 64 -19.18 14.94 -0.27
N LEU A 65 -18.46 15.16 -1.36
CA LEU A 65 -17.03 15.53 -1.31
C LEU A 65 -16.90 16.96 -0.79
N LEU A 66 -16.10 17.16 0.26
CA LEU A 66 -15.83 18.50 0.78
C LEU A 66 -14.89 19.26 -0.16
N SER A 67 -15.08 20.58 -0.27
CA SER A 67 -14.28 21.44 -1.14
C SER A 67 -12.85 21.65 -0.63
N THR A 68 -12.67 21.64 0.68
CA THR A 68 -11.37 21.77 1.34
C THR A 68 -10.77 20.38 1.58
N PRO A 69 -9.55 20.09 1.08
CA PRO A 69 -8.83 18.88 1.44
C PRO A 69 -8.60 18.80 2.95
N PHE A 70 -8.61 17.59 3.52
CA PHE A 70 -8.21 17.36 4.91
C PHE A 70 -6.77 17.83 5.16
N LEU A 71 -5.86 17.44 4.27
CA LEU A 71 -4.47 17.90 4.23
C LEU A 71 -3.93 17.81 2.81
N THR A 72 -2.78 18.47 2.59
CA THR A 72 -1.95 18.31 1.40
C THR A 72 -0.51 18.10 1.84
N VAL A 73 0.12 17.04 1.35
CA VAL A 73 1.57 16.79 1.49
C VAL A 73 2.28 17.01 0.16
N THR A 74 3.53 17.45 0.21
CA THR A 74 4.37 17.55 -0.99
C THR A 74 4.88 16.16 -1.38
N VAL A 75 4.59 15.73 -2.60
CA VAL A 75 4.94 14.39 -3.10
C VAL A 75 5.64 14.42 -4.45
N ASP A 76 6.43 13.39 -4.73
CA ASP A 76 6.79 13.02 -6.11
C ASP A 76 5.62 12.26 -6.74
N THR A 77 5.19 12.63 -7.95
CA THR A 77 4.01 12.05 -8.62
C THR A 77 4.35 11.17 -9.83
N ARG A 78 5.65 10.91 -10.08
CA ARG A 78 6.11 10.12 -11.23
C ARG A 78 5.79 8.64 -11.05
N GLY A 79 5.27 8.00 -12.10
CA GLY A 79 4.97 6.55 -12.09
C GLY A 79 3.94 6.17 -11.03
N GLU A 80 4.29 5.27 -10.12
CA GLU A 80 3.49 4.84 -8.94
C GLU A 80 3.71 5.72 -7.70
N ARG A 81 4.57 6.73 -7.77
CA ARG A 81 4.82 7.63 -6.65
C ARG A 81 3.65 8.58 -6.43
N GLY A 82 3.40 8.92 -5.17
CA GLY A 82 2.33 9.82 -4.78
C GLY A 82 1.99 9.67 -3.31
N LEU A 83 0.80 10.12 -2.94
CA LEU A 83 0.15 9.72 -1.69
C LEU A 83 -0.64 8.43 -1.96
N GLU A 84 -0.15 7.30 -1.43
CA GLU A 84 -0.59 5.95 -1.82
C GLU A 84 -1.33 5.21 -0.70
N GLY A 85 -1.20 5.63 0.55
CA GLY A 85 -1.81 4.96 1.69
C GLY A 85 -2.46 5.91 2.68
N VAL A 86 -3.56 5.45 3.28
CA VAL A 86 -4.20 6.11 4.42
C VAL A 86 -4.74 5.05 5.40
N ALA A 87 -4.50 5.27 6.70
CA ALA A 87 -5.07 4.48 7.77
C ALA A 87 -5.49 5.40 8.94
N LEU A 88 -6.65 5.12 9.53
CA LEU A 88 -7.06 5.75 10.78
C LEU A 88 -6.54 4.92 11.95
N ASP A 89 -6.08 5.59 13.00
CA ASP A 89 -5.75 4.91 14.24
C ASP A 89 -6.99 4.15 14.79
N PRO A 90 -6.85 2.96 15.38
CA PRO A 90 -7.99 2.26 15.99
C PRO A 90 -8.73 3.09 17.05
N ASN A 91 -8.05 4.05 17.67
CA ASN A 91 -8.60 5.01 18.63
C ASN A 91 -8.87 6.39 18.01
N PHE A 92 -9.07 6.48 16.69
CA PHE A 92 -9.29 7.75 15.98
C PHE A 92 -10.37 8.64 16.62
N GLU A 93 -11.43 8.06 17.18
CA GLU A 93 -12.49 8.84 17.84
C GLU A 93 -12.01 9.60 19.09
N THR A 94 -10.90 9.20 19.70
CA THR A 94 -10.32 9.84 20.88
C THR A 94 -9.04 10.59 20.55
N ASN A 95 -8.08 9.97 19.88
CA ASN A 95 -6.77 10.57 19.59
C ASN A 95 -6.73 11.38 18.29
N ARG A 96 -7.71 11.20 17.41
CA ARG A 96 -7.83 11.89 16.12
C ARG A 96 -6.63 11.66 15.19
N TYR A 97 -5.93 10.54 15.32
CA TYR A 97 -4.73 10.24 14.52
C TYR A 97 -5.05 9.58 13.17
N ILE A 98 -4.46 10.13 12.11
CA ILE A 98 -4.50 9.63 10.74
C ILE A 98 -3.08 9.42 10.26
N TYR A 99 -2.80 8.29 9.63
CA TYR A 99 -1.52 7.92 9.06
C TYR A 99 -1.62 7.94 7.55
N VAL A 100 -0.60 8.48 6.88
CA VAL A 100 -0.50 8.52 5.42
C VAL A 100 0.84 7.98 4.95
N TYR A 101 0.82 7.17 3.89
CA TYR A 101 2.01 6.68 3.19
C TYR A 101 2.20 7.44 1.89
N TYR A 102 3.37 8.03 1.68
CA TYR A 102 3.63 8.81 0.48
C TYR A 102 5.11 8.88 0.10
N THR A 103 5.36 9.26 -1.15
CA THR A 103 6.71 9.49 -1.67
C THR A 103 7.15 10.93 -1.42
N ALA A 104 7.98 11.14 -0.41
CA ALA A 104 8.59 12.43 -0.08
C ALA A 104 9.72 12.79 -1.06
N THR A 105 9.99 14.08 -1.23
CA THR A 105 11.03 14.60 -2.15
C THR A 105 12.33 15.01 -1.46
N THR A 106 12.32 15.14 -0.13
CA THR A 106 13.47 15.57 0.69
C THR A 106 13.67 14.63 1.86
N PRO A 107 14.92 14.43 2.35
CA PRO A 107 16.17 14.97 1.80
C PRO A 107 16.59 14.31 0.48
N THR A 108 16.09 13.09 0.24
CA THR A 108 16.15 12.37 -1.05
C THR A 108 14.77 11.80 -1.33
N VAL A 109 14.50 11.35 -2.55
CA VAL A 109 13.20 10.74 -2.86
C VAL A 109 13.10 9.39 -2.15
N HIS A 110 12.13 9.26 -1.25
CA HIS A 110 11.89 8.05 -0.47
C HIS A 110 10.40 7.93 -0.13
N ASN A 111 9.95 6.72 0.18
CA ASN A 111 8.61 6.53 0.74
C ASN A 111 8.66 6.70 2.26
N ARG A 112 7.62 7.26 2.85
CA ARG A 112 7.51 7.40 4.31
C ARG A 112 6.08 7.30 4.78
N VAL A 113 5.92 7.06 6.08
CA VAL A 113 4.66 7.24 6.79
C VAL A 113 4.76 8.43 7.73
N SER A 114 3.77 9.32 7.65
CA SER A 114 3.56 10.39 8.64
C SER A 114 2.21 10.24 9.31
N ARG A 115 2.13 10.66 10.57
CA ARG A 115 0.89 10.81 11.34
C ARG A 115 0.49 12.28 11.40
N PHE A 116 -0.80 12.55 11.31
CA PHE A 116 -1.41 13.86 11.49
C PHE A 116 -2.54 13.76 12.53
N THR A 117 -2.85 14.89 13.18
CA THR A 117 -3.97 14.97 14.12
C THR A 117 -5.14 15.69 13.44
N ALA A 118 -6.33 15.12 13.44
CA ALA A 118 -7.53 15.77 12.92
C ALA A 118 -8.04 16.88 13.85
N ASN A 119 -8.48 17.97 13.25
CA ASN A 119 -9.21 19.07 13.87
C ASN A 119 -10.51 19.30 13.08
N GLY A 120 -11.51 18.46 13.36
CA GLY A 120 -12.73 18.40 12.54
C GLY A 120 -12.45 17.75 11.18
N ASP A 121 -12.82 18.42 10.10
CA ASP A 121 -12.69 17.93 8.72
C ASP A 121 -11.36 18.34 8.04
N VAL A 122 -10.42 18.89 8.81
CA VAL A 122 -9.05 19.24 8.38
C VAL A 122 -8.00 18.74 9.37
N ALA A 123 -6.75 18.59 8.95
CA ALA A 123 -5.64 18.33 9.85
C ALA A 123 -5.32 19.58 10.69
N LEU A 124 -4.93 19.37 11.95
CA LEU A 124 -4.36 20.40 12.80
C LEU A 124 -3.05 20.89 12.19
N SER A 125 -2.92 22.20 12.00
CA SER A 125 -1.72 22.80 11.41
C SER A 125 -0.46 22.46 12.24
N GLY A 126 0.61 22.07 11.57
CA GLY A 126 1.88 21.68 12.21
C GLY A 126 1.83 20.36 12.99
N SER A 127 0.77 19.56 12.88
CA SER A 127 0.64 18.29 13.60
C SER A 127 1.35 17.10 12.94
N GLU A 128 2.05 17.32 11.82
CA GLU A 128 2.80 16.24 11.17
C GLU A 128 3.85 15.68 12.12
N SER A 129 3.84 14.36 12.27
CA SER A 129 4.92 13.60 12.90
C SER A 129 5.33 12.49 11.94
N VAL A 130 6.59 12.52 11.50
CA VAL A 130 7.15 11.40 10.74
C VAL A 130 7.18 10.18 11.64
N ILE A 131 6.67 9.06 11.14
CA ILE A 131 6.64 7.78 11.86
C ILE A 131 7.81 6.93 11.40
N ILE A 132 7.91 6.68 10.10
CA ILE A 132 9.00 5.87 9.54
C ILE A 132 9.38 6.40 8.16
N GLU A 133 10.67 6.64 7.95
CA GLU A 133 11.28 6.81 6.63
C GLU A 133 11.82 5.48 6.10
N LEU A 134 11.49 5.17 4.83
CA LEU A 134 12.04 4.00 4.14
C LEU A 134 13.34 4.34 3.42
N ASP A 135 14.01 3.30 2.91
CA ASP A 135 15.22 3.41 2.11
C ASP A 135 15.04 4.40 0.93
N PRO A 136 16.09 5.14 0.52
CA PRO A 136 16.04 5.98 -0.67
C PRO A 136 15.62 5.20 -1.91
N LEU A 137 14.69 5.78 -2.67
CA LEU A 137 14.27 5.23 -3.94
C LEU A 137 15.29 5.61 -5.02
N ARG A 138 15.41 4.75 -6.02
CA ARG A 138 16.26 5.02 -7.18
C ARG A 138 15.79 6.25 -7.94
N SER A 139 16.73 7.03 -8.46
CA SER A 139 16.42 8.22 -9.26
C SER A 139 15.85 7.87 -10.65
N ASP A 140 16.08 6.65 -11.13
CA ASP A 140 15.69 6.16 -12.47
C ASP A 140 14.51 5.17 -12.47
N SER A 141 13.93 4.86 -11.30
CA SER A 141 12.79 3.95 -11.16
C SER A 141 11.62 4.65 -10.47
N TYR A 142 10.45 4.61 -11.10
CA TYR A 142 9.23 5.28 -10.63
C TYR A 142 8.13 4.28 -10.26
N VAL A 143 8.48 3.02 -10.08
CA VAL A 143 7.52 1.93 -9.84
C VAL A 143 7.94 1.09 -8.66
N HIS A 144 7.03 0.22 -8.24
CA HIS A 144 7.14 -0.72 -7.15
C HIS A 144 7.25 -0.03 -5.80
N ASN A 145 6.26 0.82 -5.52
CA ASN A 145 6.17 1.62 -4.30
C ASN A 145 5.41 0.91 -3.17
N GLY A 146 4.56 -0.08 -3.48
CA GLY A 146 3.58 -0.61 -2.55
C GLY A 146 2.68 0.51 -2.02
N GLY A 147 2.52 0.57 -0.70
CA GLY A 147 2.06 1.79 -0.02
C GLY A 147 0.80 1.66 0.82
N ASP A 148 0.24 0.46 0.94
CA ASP A 148 -0.90 0.27 1.84
C ASP A 148 -0.50 0.21 3.31
N LEU A 149 -1.42 0.70 4.15
CA LEU A 149 -1.30 0.77 5.60
C LEU A 149 -2.55 0.18 6.23
N LYS A 150 -2.39 -0.78 7.15
CA LYS A 150 -3.50 -1.30 7.94
C LYS A 150 -3.09 -1.53 9.39
N PHE A 151 -3.98 -1.15 10.30
CA PHE A 151 -3.87 -1.60 11.69
C PHE A 151 -4.42 -3.01 11.83
N SER A 152 -3.68 -3.87 12.50
CA SER A 152 -4.19 -5.14 13.02
C SER A 152 -5.03 -4.89 14.29
N SER A 153 -5.82 -5.90 14.68
CA SER A 153 -6.69 -5.82 15.87
C SER A 153 -5.95 -5.61 17.21
N ASP A 154 -4.65 -5.94 17.29
CA ASP A 154 -3.77 -5.66 18.43
C ASP A 154 -3.17 -4.23 18.41
N GLY A 155 -3.53 -3.43 17.40
CA GLY A 155 -3.12 -2.04 17.25
C GLY A 155 -1.72 -1.85 16.65
N MET A 156 -1.13 -2.89 16.06
CA MET A 156 0.12 -2.76 15.30
C MET A 156 -0.16 -2.23 13.90
N LEU A 157 0.72 -1.38 13.39
CA LEU A 157 0.62 -0.85 12.03
C LEU A 157 1.43 -1.75 11.08
N PHE A 158 0.76 -2.28 10.07
CA PHE A 158 1.36 -3.02 8.97
C PHE A 158 1.53 -2.12 7.74
N LEU A 159 2.68 -2.22 7.09
CA LEU A 159 3.04 -1.46 5.91
C LEU A 159 3.45 -2.41 4.80
N ALA A 160 2.89 -2.21 3.60
CA ALA A 160 3.28 -2.94 2.40
C ALA A 160 4.26 -2.11 1.58
N THR A 161 5.47 -2.61 1.32
CA THR A 161 6.53 -1.87 0.62
C THR A 161 7.00 -2.64 -0.62
N GLY A 162 7.04 -1.97 -1.76
CA GLY A 162 7.58 -2.56 -2.99
C GLY A 162 9.11 -2.51 -3.06
N GLU A 163 9.71 -3.31 -3.95
CA GLU A 163 11.17 -3.45 -4.07
C GLU A 163 11.86 -2.35 -4.91
N ASN A 164 11.08 -1.40 -5.44
CA ASN A 164 11.50 -0.27 -6.26
C ASN A 164 12.23 -0.64 -7.58
N ALA A 165 11.83 -1.74 -8.21
CA ALA A 165 12.43 -2.29 -9.43
C ALA A 165 13.92 -2.66 -9.29
N THR A 166 14.36 -2.93 -8.07
CA THR A 166 15.61 -3.64 -7.75
C THR A 166 15.28 -4.96 -7.05
N PRO A 167 15.04 -6.04 -7.81
CA PRO A 167 14.42 -7.24 -7.25
C PRO A 167 15.19 -7.88 -6.08
N SER A 168 16.51 -7.70 -6.01
CA SER A 168 17.34 -8.14 -4.90
C SER A 168 16.97 -7.51 -3.54
N ASN A 169 16.33 -6.33 -3.54
CA ASN A 169 15.85 -5.70 -2.31
C ASN A 169 14.84 -6.59 -1.57
N ALA A 170 13.99 -7.32 -2.29
CA ALA A 170 12.97 -8.18 -1.68
C ALA A 170 13.57 -9.24 -0.76
N GLN A 171 14.73 -9.80 -1.12
CA GLN A 171 15.49 -10.78 -0.32
C GLN A 171 16.49 -10.15 0.66
N ASN A 172 16.88 -8.89 0.45
CA ASN A 172 17.80 -8.18 1.32
C ASN A 172 17.12 -7.79 2.64
N LEU A 173 17.51 -8.43 3.75
CA LEU A 173 16.96 -8.14 5.08
C LEU A 173 17.50 -6.85 5.70
N SER A 174 18.55 -6.25 5.15
CA SER A 174 19.06 -4.94 5.59
C SER A 174 18.28 -3.76 4.99
N SER A 175 17.34 -4.02 4.08
CA SER A 175 16.47 -3.02 3.45
C SER A 175 15.00 -3.19 3.86
N LEU A 176 14.25 -2.09 3.92
CA LEU A 176 12.80 -2.10 4.14
C LEU A 176 11.99 -2.26 2.86
N LEU A 177 12.61 -2.37 1.69
CA LEU A 177 11.94 -2.48 0.39
C LEU A 177 11.60 -3.93 0.03
N GLY A 178 10.43 -4.16 -0.57
CA GLY A 178 9.93 -5.50 -0.93
C GLY A 178 9.52 -6.34 0.28
N LYS A 179 8.85 -5.71 1.26
CA LYS A 179 8.55 -6.28 2.58
C LYS A 179 7.09 -6.08 2.98
N MET A 180 6.66 -6.92 3.93
CA MET A 180 5.68 -6.50 4.92
C MET A 180 6.42 -6.04 6.17
N LEU A 181 6.15 -4.80 6.60
CA LEU A 181 6.68 -4.26 7.85
C LEU A 181 5.59 -4.27 8.92
N ARG A 182 5.99 -4.39 10.19
CA ARG A 182 5.11 -4.28 11.35
C ARG A 182 5.78 -3.46 12.45
N ILE A 183 5.11 -2.39 12.87
CA ILE A 183 5.60 -1.48 13.92
C ILE A 183 4.49 -1.18 14.92
N ASP A 184 4.85 -0.71 16.12
CA ASP A 184 3.90 -0.13 17.08
C ASP A 184 4.08 1.39 17.13
N PRO A 185 3.17 2.19 16.52
CA PRO A 185 3.31 3.64 16.46
C PRO A 185 2.87 4.37 17.75
N ARG A 186 2.58 3.63 18.84
CA ARG A 186 2.11 4.19 20.12
C ARG A 186 3.23 4.42 21.15
N ALA A 187 4.42 3.87 20.88
CA ALA A 187 5.62 4.00 21.70
C ALA A 187 6.83 4.25 20.79
N ASP A 188 7.98 4.60 21.35
CA ASP A 188 9.17 4.98 20.57
C ASP A 188 10.44 4.31 21.13
N ASP A 189 11.02 3.39 20.34
CA ASP A 189 12.29 2.72 20.65
C ASP A 189 13.51 3.54 20.14
N PHE A 190 13.28 4.59 19.36
CA PHE A 190 14.31 5.39 18.70
C PHE A 190 14.20 6.90 19.04
N PRO A 191 14.12 7.31 20.33
CA PRO A 191 13.82 8.69 20.72
C PRO A 191 14.86 9.74 20.29
N ALA A 192 16.03 9.31 19.83
CA ALA A 192 17.07 10.19 19.28
C ALA A 192 16.95 10.41 17.77
N ASP A 193 16.00 9.76 17.10
CA ASP A 193 15.81 9.77 15.65
C ASP A 193 14.38 10.22 15.33
N ALA A 194 14.22 11.49 14.98
CA ALA A 194 12.92 12.07 14.66
C ALA A 194 12.22 11.43 13.44
N ASN A 195 12.94 10.63 12.66
CA ASN A 195 12.41 9.93 11.48
C ASN A 195 11.99 8.49 11.80
N ARG A 196 12.15 8.06 13.05
CA ARG A 196 11.68 6.77 13.58
C ARG A 196 10.95 7.00 14.90
N ASN A 197 9.65 7.23 14.82
CA ASN A 197 8.78 7.44 15.98
C ASN A 197 7.82 6.26 16.15
N TYR A 198 8.38 5.11 16.52
CA TYR A 198 7.66 3.86 16.77
C TYR A 198 8.54 2.92 17.60
N SER A 199 7.92 1.88 18.17
CA SER A 199 8.65 0.78 18.80
C SER A 199 8.57 -0.48 17.94
N ILE A 200 9.55 -1.37 18.12
CA ILE A 200 9.59 -2.66 17.44
C ILE A 200 8.86 -3.69 18.30
N PRO A 201 7.75 -4.29 17.82
CA PRO A 201 7.09 -5.37 18.53
C PRO A 201 8.09 -6.48 18.87
N SER A 202 8.11 -6.91 20.14
CA SER A 202 9.02 -7.98 20.61
C SER A 202 8.86 -9.29 19.84
N SER A 203 7.65 -9.51 19.32
CA SER A 203 7.27 -10.65 18.47
C SER A 203 7.68 -10.53 16.99
N ASN A 204 8.34 -9.45 16.57
CA ASN A 204 8.83 -9.35 15.19
C ASN A 204 9.94 -10.40 14.94
N PRO A 205 9.84 -11.14 13.82
CA PRO A 205 10.67 -12.32 13.58
C PRO A 205 12.16 -12.00 13.40
N PHE A 206 12.47 -10.79 12.91
CA PHE A 206 13.86 -10.38 12.63
C PHE A 206 14.44 -9.43 13.69
N ARG A 207 13.72 -9.14 14.78
CA ARG A 207 14.13 -8.16 15.80
C ARG A 207 15.53 -8.40 16.37
N GLY A 208 15.91 -9.66 16.57
CA GLY A 208 17.22 -10.07 17.11
C GLY A 208 18.22 -10.55 16.06
N THR A 209 17.91 -10.43 14.77
CA THR A 209 18.75 -10.95 13.70
C THR A 209 19.81 -9.91 13.31
N ALA A 210 21.09 -10.24 13.48
CA ALA A 210 22.18 -9.34 13.13
C ALA A 210 22.14 -8.95 11.65
N GLY A 211 22.18 -7.64 11.38
CA GLY A 211 22.15 -7.07 10.03
C GLY A 211 20.75 -7.01 9.38
N ALA A 212 19.71 -7.56 10.01
CA ALA A 212 18.33 -7.41 9.53
C ALA A 212 17.68 -6.14 10.09
N ARG A 213 16.73 -5.60 9.34
CA ARG A 213 15.86 -4.52 9.79
C ARG A 213 14.79 -5.10 10.73
N PRO A 214 14.73 -4.67 12.00
CA PRO A 214 13.82 -5.23 12.99
C PRO A 214 12.33 -4.98 12.71
N GLU A 215 12.01 -4.04 11.81
CA GLU A 215 10.66 -3.71 11.32
C GLU A 215 10.08 -4.82 10.44
N ILE A 216 10.93 -5.66 9.83
CA ILE A 216 10.50 -6.69 8.88
C ILE A 216 9.63 -7.72 9.60
N TRP A 217 8.44 -7.92 9.04
CA TRP A 217 7.53 -8.99 9.44
C TRP A 217 7.53 -10.14 8.44
N ALA A 218 7.56 -9.85 7.15
CA ALA A 218 7.77 -10.83 6.08
C ALA A 218 8.50 -10.18 4.89
N TYR A 219 9.05 -11.00 3.99
CA TYR A 219 9.91 -10.53 2.91
C TYR A 219 9.73 -11.35 1.63
N GLY A 220 10.46 -11.00 0.57
CA GLY A 220 10.34 -11.67 -0.72
C GLY A 220 9.09 -11.28 -1.49
N LEU A 221 8.63 -10.03 -1.36
CA LEU A 221 7.50 -9.46 -2.10
C LEU A 221 7.99 -8.51 -3.19
N ARG A 222 7.24 -8.38 -4.28
CA ARG A 222 7.59 -7.50 -5.40
C ARG A 222 6.99 -6.11 -5.23
N ASN A 223 5.68 -6.01 -5.36
CA ASN A 223 4.95 -4.77 -5.29
C ASN A 223 3.60 -4.99 -4.60
N PRO A 224 3.60 -5.22 -3.27
CA PRO A 224 2.39 -5.44 -2.52
C PRO A 224 1.60 -4.13 -2.46
N PHE A 225 0.65 -3.97 -3.39
CA PHE A 225 -0.17 -2.76 -3.55
C PHE A 225 -1.21 -2.62 -2.45
N SER A 226 -1.69 -3.75 -1.91
CA SER A 226 -2.74 -3.74 -0.89
C SER A 226 -2.65 -4.90 0.06
N ILE A 227 -3.12 -4.65 1.28
CA ILE A 227 -3.28 -5.64 2.32
C ILE A 227 -4.65 -5.51 2.97
N ALA A 228 -5.13 -6.61 3.54
CA ALA A 228 -6.38 -6.63 4.27
C ALA A 228 -6.34 -7.65 5.40
N PHE A 229 -6.87 -7.27 6.56
CA PHE A 229 -7.15 -8.21 7.64
C PHE A 229 -8.59 -8.70 7.48
N GLN A 230 -8.77 -10.01 7.34
CA GLN A 230 -10.10 -10.59 7.28
C GLN A 230 -10.83 -10.41 8.63
N PRO A 231 -12.02 -9.78 8.65
CA PRO A 231 -12.79 -9.59 9.87
C PRO A 231 -13.10 -10.92 10.58
N GLY A 232 -13.00 -10.93 11.90
CA GLY A 232 -13.31 -12.09 12.75
C GLY A 232 -12.21 -13.15 12.86
N THR A 233 -11.35 -13.31 11.85
CA THR A 233 -10.21 -14.25 11.89
C THR A 233 -8.86 -13.56 12.07
N ASN A 234 -8.78 -12.27 11.70
CA ASN A 234 -7.54 -11.48 11.69
C ASN A 234 -6.42 -12.10 10.82
N ARG A 235 -6.79 -12.92 9.84
CA ARG A 235 -5.85 -13.41 8.82
C ARG A 235 -5.45 -12.22 7.94
N LEU A 236 -4.15 -12.05 7.72
CA LEU A 236 -3.60 -11.05 6.82
C LEU A 236 -3.58 -11.61 5.40
N PHE A 237 -4.09 -10.87 4.43
CA PHE A 237 -3.95 -11.14 3.01
C PHE A 237 -3.15 -10.02 2.36
N ILE A 238 -2.24 -10.41 1.46
CA ILE A 238 -1.32 -9.53 0.76
C ILE A 238 -1.56 -9.72 -0.73
N ASN A 239 -1.97 -8.65 -1.40
CA ASN A 239 -2.14 -8.64 -2.85
C ASN A 239 -0.84 -8.12 -3.47
N ASP A 240 -0.04 -9.04 -4.00
CA ASP A 240 1.26 -8.73 -4.59
C ASP A 240 1.18 -8.71 -6.11
N VAL A 241 1.53 -7.56 -6.69
CA VAL A 241 1.52 -7.39 -8.13
C VAL A 241 2.81 -7.99 -8.68
N GLY A 242 2.67 -9.14 -9.35
CA GLY A 242 3.80 -9.84 -9.96
C GLY A 242 4.33 -9.15 -11.21
N SER A 243 5.35 -9.74 -11.81
CA SER A 243 6.15 -9.12 -12.87
C SER A 243 5.70 -9.54 -14.25
N TYR A 244 5.77 -10.84 -14.52
CA TYR A 244 5.71 -11.36 -15.88
C TYR A 244 4.54 -12.31 -16.08
N ALA A 245 4.19 -13.09 -15.07
CA ALA A 245 3.31 -14.24 -15.25
C ALA A 245 2.05 -14.17 -14.40
N PHE A 246 2.16 -13.77 -13.12
CA PHE A 246 1.10 -13.96 -12.16
C PHE A 246 0.84 -12.74 -11.30
N GLU A 247 -0.42 -12.49 -11.00
CA GLU A 247 -0.84 -11.69 -9.84
C GLU A 247 -1.06 -12.64 -8.66
N GLU A 248 -0.78 -12.21 -7.43
CA GLU A 248 -0.80 -13.10 -6.28
C GLU A 248 -1.65 -12.56 -5.13
N ILE A 249 -2.38 -13.48 -4.49
CA ILE A 249 -2.91 -13.30 -3.13
C ILE A 249 -2.12 -14.23 -2.22
N ASN A 250 -1.34 -13.64 -1.33
CA ASN A 250 -0.57 -14.33 -0.32
C ASN A 250 -1.28 -14.24 1.04
N GLU A 251 -1.27 -15.32 1.83
CA GLU A 251 -1.61 -15.24 3.25
C GLU A 251 -0.38 -14.86 4.05
N GLY A 252 -0.53 -13.84 4.88
CA GLY A 252 0.51 -13.30 5.74
C GLY A 252 0.91 -14.26 6.86
N PHE A 253 2.20 -14.59 6.95
CA PHE A 253 2.81 -15.17 8.16
C PHE A 253 4.09 -14.46 8.59
N ALA A 254 4.31 -14.38 9.90
CA ALA A 254 5.53 -13.82 10.47
C ALA A 254 6.76 -14.64 10.03
N GLY A 255 7.76 -13.97 9.50
CA GLY A 255 9.02 -14.55 9.04
C GLY A 255 8.95 -15.18 7.65
N ALA A 256 7.77 -15.18 7.00
CA ALA A 256 7.60 -15.79 5.69
C ALA A 256 8.45 -15.11 4.61
N ASN A 257 8.96 -15.92 3.70
CA ASN A 257 9.56 -15.51 2.45
C ASN A 257 8.61 -15.85 1.30
N TYR A 258 8.08 -14.87 0.59
CA TYR A 258 7.20 -15.12 -0.57
C TYR A 258 7.98 -15.34 -1.87
N GLY A 259 9.31 -15.28 -1.80
CA GLY A 259 10.20 -15.87 -2.78
C GLY A 259 10.55 -14.98 -3.96
N TRP A 260 9.93 -13.81 -4.15
CA TRP A 260 10.38 -12.87 -5.18
C TRP A 260 11.84 -12.46 -4.95
N PRO A 261 12.72 -12.45 -5.98
CA PRO A 261 12.45 -12.74 -7.39
C PRO A 261 12.78 -14.17 -7.84
N VAL A 262 13.07 -15.07 -6.89
CA VAL A 262 13.43 -16.45 -7.20
C VAL A 262 12.23 -17.24 -7.74
N THR A 263 11.02 -16.94 -7.27
CA THR A 263 9.78 -17.55 -7.73
C THR A 263 8.67 -16.51 -7.87
N GLU A 264 7.71 -16.79 -8.76
CA GLU A 264 6.49 -16.02 -9.02
C GLU A 264 5.38 -17.04 -9.34
N GLY A 265 4.22 -16.88 -8.72
CA GLY A 265 3.10 -17.81 -8.74
C GLY A 265 3.26 -18.98 -7.76
N PHE A 266 2.43 -20.00 -7.92
CA PHE A 266 2.49 -21.20 -7.09
C PHE A 266 3.86 -21.87 -7.15
N THR A 267 4.39 -22.25 -6.00
CA THR A 267 5.73 -22.86 -5.88
C THR A 267 5.72 -24.07 -4.96
N ALA A 268 6.51 -25.08 -5.32
CA ALA A 268 6.76 -26.25 -4.49
C ALA A 268 8.09 -26.16 -3.72
N ASP A 269 8.85 -25.08 -3.88
CA ASP A 269 10.10 -24.88 -3.15
C ASP A 269 9.80 -24.61 -1.67
N PRO A 270 10.24 -25.47 -0.74
CA PRO A 270 9.88 -25.34 0.67
C PRO A 270 10.52 -24.12 1.35
N ARG A 271 11.46 -23.43 0.70
CA ARG A 271 12.03 -22.17 1.20
C ARG A 271 11.05 -21.00 1.11
N PHE A 272 10.02 -21.11 0.27
CA PHE A 272 9.09 -20.03 -0.02
C PHE A 272 7.67 -20.41 0.39
N ARG A 273 6.90 -19.40 0.81
CA ARG A 273 5.47 -19.53 1.05
C ARG A 273 4.76 -19.32 -0.28
N SER A 274 4.14 -20.39 -0.77
CA SER A 274 3.32 -20.30 -1.98
C SER A 274 2.09 -19.41 -1.76
N PRO A 275 1.64 -18.65 -2.77
CA PRO A 275 0.40 -17.89 -2.72
C PRO A 275 -0.81 -18.80 -2.49
N LEU A 276 -1.90 -18.22 -1.95
CA LEU A 276 -3.20 -18.86 -1.84
C LEU A 276 -3.96 -18.88 -3.17
N PHE A 277 -3.77 -17.83 -3.97
CA PHE A 277 -4.42 -17.67 -5.25
C PHE A 277 -3.51 -16.91 -6.21
N THR A 278 -3.59 -17.29 -7.49
CA THR A 278 -2.88 -16.61 -8.57
C THR A 278 -3.78 -16.51 -9.79
N TYR A 279 -3.63 -15.45 -10.58
CA TYR A 279 -4.21 -15.39 -11.93
C TYR A 279 -3.21 -14.80 -12.93
N SER A 280 -3.44 -15.04 -14.22
CA SER A 280 -2.46 -14.72 -15.24
C SER A 280 -2.48 -13.23 -15.58
N ARG A 281 -1.31 -12.67 -15.89
CA ARG A 281 -1.17 -11.31 -16.43
C ARG A 281 -1.43 -11.22 -17.95
N SER A 282 -1.89 -12.29 -18.60
CA SER A 282 -2.05 -12.32 -20.06
C SER A 282 -3.20 -11.43 -20.55
N THR A 283 -3.00 -10.79 -21.71
CA THR A 283 -4.04 -10.00 -22.39
C THR A 283 -5.23 -10.89 -22.74
N GLY A 284 -6.41 -10.62 -22.16
CA GLY A 284 -7.62 -11.41 -22.39
C GLY A 284 -8.05 -12.31 -21.21
N ASP A 285 -7.31 -12.31 -20.10
CA ASP A 285 -7.78 -12.89 -18.84
C ASP A 285 -8.96 -12.04 -18.30
N PRO A 286 -10.17 -12.61 -18.11
CA PRO A 286 -11.32 -11.88 -17.57
C PRO A 286 -11.14 -11.44 -16.11
N THR A 287 -10.07 -11.89 -15.44
CA THR A 287 -9.85 -11.67 -14.00
C THR A 287 -9.18 -10.31 -13.69
N GLY A 288 -8.44 -9.71 -14.63
CA GLY A 288 -7.94 -8.31 -14.52
C GLY A 288 -6.48 -8.09 -14.93
N CYS A 289 -6.05 -6.82 -14.93
CA CYS A 289 -4.70 -6.41 -15.40
C CYS A 289 -3.64 -6.29 -14.30
N ALA A 290 -4.06 -6.10 -13.05
CA ALA A 290 -3.20 -6.00 -11.86
C ALA A 290 -4.01 -6.17 -10.57
N ILE A 291 -3.48 -6.85 -9.55
CA ILE A 291 -4.16 -6.99 -8.25
C ILE A 291 -3.85 -5.80 -7.33
N THR A 292 -4.58 -4.70 -7.49
CA THR A 292 -4.32 -3.46 -6.74
C THR A 292 -5.18 -3.27 -5.48
N GLY A 293 -6.13 -4.18 -5.24
CA GLY A 293 -7.07 -4.10 -4.13
C GLY A 293 -7.79 -5.42 -3.91
N GLY A 294 -8.23 -5.64 -2.66
CA GLY A 294 -9.06 -6.77 -2.28
C GLY A 294 -9.52 -6.61 -0.84
N ASP A 295 -10.77 -7.00 -0.57
CA ASP A 295 -11.30 -7.13 0.79
C ASP A 295 -11.75 -8.59 0.97
N PHE A 296 -11.51 -9.13 2.17
CA PHE A 296 -11.65 -10.56 2.45
C PHE A 296 -12.55 -10.73 3.65
N TYR A 297 -13.70 -11.36 3.45
CA TYR A 297 -14.69 -11.56 4.50
C TYR A 297 -15.29 -12.96 4.39
N ASN A 298 -15.91 -13.43 5.47
CA ASN A 298 -16.63 -14.70 5.52
C ASN A 298 -18.13 -14.39 5.47
N PRO A 299 -18.75 -14.31 4.29
CA PRO A 299 -20.18 -14.03 4.21
C PRO A 299 -20.96 -15.19 4.85
N ARG A 300 -22.03 -14.86 5.59
CA ARG A 300 -22.91 -15.89 6.19
C ARG A 300 -23.67 -16.71 5.14
N THR A 301 -23.78 -16.18 3.93
CA THR A 301 -24.38 -16.81 2.75
C THR A 301 -23.53 -16.46 1.53
N PRO A 302 -23.04 -17.44 0.76
CA PRO A 302 -22.26 -17.23 -0.46
C PRO A 302 -22.95 -16.37 -1.51
#